data_AF-A0A7J2JAD6-F1
#
_entry.id   AF-A0A7J2JAD6-F1
#
_cell.length_a   1.000
_cell.length_b   1.000
_cell.length_c   1.000
_cell.angle_alpha   90.00
_cell.angle_beta   90.00
_cell.angle_gamma   90.00
#
_symmetry.space_group_name_H-M   'P 1'
#
loop_
_entity.id
_entity.type
_entity.pdbx_description
1 polymer ?
#
loop_
_entity_poly.entity_id
_entity_poly.type
_entity_poly.pdbx_seq_one_letter_code
_entity_poly.pdbx_strand_id
1 'polypeptide(L)'
;VIPQLMIRHYREMKYGKYRGMRVVRIAVHPDNFDKGIGSKALENILKEAEEENLDYVGASFGATSKLIRFWLKNGFLPMHISTTRNDVSAEFSVTVMKPLSKDFEKELKTLRKRFMRRFMYWLFEPLRDLNSKVALDILDSYEGENIDLGLDKEEINRLLAYAFDVGLTYRTVKDCIFKMSYNFFLSNRKNVLSRSERMLLLVKNIQCKSWERTAEILDTDEERCKIMMRRIVERLIFEFYGDRNEVLEFQEKVQRILAERQEDIDS
;
A
#
# COMPACT_ATOMS: atom_id res chain seq x y z
N VAL A 1 17.84 7.12 18.47
CA VAL A 1 16.45 7.21 17.94
C VAL A 1 16.02 5.95 17.21
N ILE A 2 16.72 5.52 16.15
CA ILE A 2 16.31 4.35 15.35
C ILE A 2 16.29 3.02 16.14
N PRO A 3 17.34 2.66 16.92
CA PRO A 3 17.30 1.42 17.72
C PRO A 3 16.16 1.41 18.74
N GLN A 4 15.95 2.53 19.43
CA GLN A 4 14.86 2.69 20.40
C GLN A 4 13.49 2.55 19.72
N LEU A 5 13.31 3.09 18.52
CA LEU A 5 12.10 2.93 17.72
C LEU A 5 11.85 1.46 17.39
N MET A 6 12.88 0.74 16.90
CA MET A 6 12.75 -0.69 16.61
C MET A 6 12.36 -1.48 17.86
N ILE A 7 13.05 -1.27 18.98
CA ILE A 7 12.76 -1.96 20.24
C ILE A 7 11.34 -1.63 20.75
N ARG A 8 10.94 -0.35 20.74
CA ARG A 8 9.63 0.08 21.26
C ARG A 8 8.48 -0.46 20.42
N HIS A 9 8.57 -0.41 19.10
CA HIS A 9 7.46 -0.76 18.21
C HIS A 9 7.42 -2.24 17.85
N TYR A 10 8.54 -2.95 17.89
CA TYR A 10 8.60 -4.37 17.57
C TYR A 10 8.82 -5.28 18.78
N ARG A 11 9.11 -4.69 19.95
CA ARG A 11 9.22 -5.37 21.26
C ARG A 11 10.29 -6.47 21.30
N GLU A 12 11.35 -6.33 20.52
CA GLU A 12 12.49 -7.25 20.55
C GLU A 12 13.77 -6.51 20.92
N MET A 13 14.37 -6.89 22.05
CA MET A 13 15.61 -6.28 22.57
C MET A 13 16.82 -6.56 21.67
N LYS A 14 16.77 -7.64 20.88
CA LYS A 14 17.83 -8.02 19.95
C LYS A 14 18.19 -6.90 18.96
N TYR A 15 17.25 -5.98 18.67
CA TYR A 15 17.50 -4.86 17.77
C TYR A 15 18.48 -3.83 18.32
N GLY A 16 18.76 -3.84 19.64
CA GLY A 16 19.76 -2.98 20.27
C GLY A 16 21.20 -3.32 19.90
N LYS A 17 21.47 -4.51 19.35
CA LYS A 17 22.83 -4.93 18.97
C LYS A 17 23.31 -4.29 17.66
N TYR A 18 22.39 -3.87 16.79
CA TYR A 18 22.72 -3.37 15.46
C TYR A 18 23.20 -1.93 15.51
N ARG A 19 24.35 -1.66 14.89
CA ARG A 19 24.98 -0.34 14.81
C ARG A 19 24.63 0.30 13.47
N GLY A 20 24.33 1.59 13.45
CA GLY A 20 24.00 2.26 12.19
C GLY A 20 24.16 3.76 12.24
N MET A 21 24.30 4.36 11.06
CA MET A 21 24.35 5.80 10.87
C MET A 21 22.95 6.36 10.62
N ARG A 22 22.69 7.56 11.15
CA ARG A 22 21.44 8.29 10.88
C ARG A 22 21.73 9.55 10.10
N VAL A 23 21.24 9.62 8.88
CA VAL A 23 21.21 10.87 8.10
C VAL A 23 20.20 11.82 8.76
N VAL A 24 20.71 12.92 9.31
CA VAL A 24 19.88 13.94 9.98
C VAL A 24 19.30 14.92 8.97
N ARG A 25 20.11 15.35 8.01
CA ARG A 25 19.69 16.31 6.99
C ARG A 25 20.51 16.10 5.72
N ILE A 26 19.85 16.25 4.57
CA ILE A 26 20.48 16.44 3.28
C ILE A 26 20.07 17.83 2.81
N ALA A 27 21.04 18.66 2.46
CA ALA A 27 20.80 19.99 1.93
C ALA A 27 21.35 20.06 0.50
N VAL A 28 20.47 20.35 -0.44
CA VAL A 28 20.81 20.62 -1.84
C VAL A 28 20.18 21.96 -2.18
N HIS A 29 20.86 22.79 -2.96
CA HIS A 29 20.28 24.05 -3.43
C HIS A 29 19.06 23.76 -4.34
N PRO A 30 17.94 24.51 -4.23
CA PRO A 30 16.72 24.25 -5.02
C PRO A 30 16.96 24.15 -6.53
N ASP A 31 17.80 25.02 -7.09
CA ASP A 31 18.17 25.03 -8.53
C ASP A 31 18.93 23.77 -8.98
N ASN A 32 19.37 22.95 -8.02
CA ASN A 32 20.09 21.70 -8.25
C ASN A 32 19.32 20.47 -7.76
N PHE A 33 18.04 20.63 -7.43
CA PHE A 33 17.17 19.49 -7.19
C PHE A 33 17.06 18.61 -8.43
N ASP A 34 16.85 17.32 -8.18
CA ASP A 34 16.63 16.30 -9.22
C ASP A 34 17.82 16.08 -10.19
N LYS A 35 18.98 16.74 -9.96
CA LYS A 35 20.26 16.51 -10.67
C LYS A 35 21.13 15.39 -10.07
N GLY A 36 20.60 14.61 -9.12
CA GLY A 36 21.32 13.48 -8.51
C GLY A 36 22.34 13.82 -7.42
N ILE A 37 22.52 15.09 -7.06
CA ILE A 37 23.49 15.51 -6.03
C ILE A 37 23.23 14.84 -4.67
N GLY A 38 21.96 14.85 -4.23
CA GLY A 38 21.58 14.20 -2.97
C GLY A 38 21.80 12.68 -2.98
N SER A 39 21.59 12.04 -4.13
CA SER A 39 21.89 10.61 -4.32
C SER A 39 23.39 10.35 -4.25
N LYS A 40 24.22 11.23 -4.84
CA LYS A 40 25.68 11.09 -4.77
C LYS A 40 26.21 11.26 -3.34
N ALA A 41 25.66 12.22 -2.60
CA ALA A 41 25.97 12.39 -1.18
C ALA A 41 25.61 11.13 -0.37
N LEU A 42 24.45 10.53 -0.62
CA LEU A 42 24.05 9.27 0.02
C LEU A 42 24.97 8.10 -0.35
N GLU A 43 25.42 8.00 -1.60
CA GLU A 43 26.37 6.97 -2.03
C GLU A 43 27.67 7.04 -1.21
N ASN A 44 28.20 8.24 -0.98
CA ASN A 44 29.41 8.43 -0.18
C ASN A 44 29.19 8.04 1.29
N ILE A 45 28.04 8.43 1.87
CA ILE A 45 27.67 8.05 3.25
C ILE A 45 27.56 6.52 3.38
N LEU A 46 27.01 5.84 2.37
CA LEU A 46 26.90 4.38 2.39
C LEU A 46 28.28 3.71 2.39
N LYS A 47 29.23 4.23 1.59
CA LYS A 47 30.62 3.71 1.57
C LYS A 47 31.31 3.89 2.92
N GLU A 48 31.21 5.07 3.52
CA GLU A 48 31.75 5.35 4.86
C GLU A 48 31.16 4.40 5.92
N ALA A 49 29.83 4.19 5.88
CA ALA A 49 29.16 3.28 6.79
C ALA A 49 29.57 1.80 6.59
N GLU A 50 29.84 1.39 5.35
CA GLU A 50 30.35 0.06 5.02
C GLU A 50 31.80 -0.11 5.53
N GLU A 51 32.66 0.89 5.35
CA GLU A 51 34.04 0.91 5.88
C GLU A 51 34.06 0.80 7.42
N GLU A 52 33.10 1.42 8.10
CA GLU A 52 32.92 1.30 9.55
C GLU A 52 32.26 -0.02 10.02
N ASN A 53 31.93 -0.93 9.10
CA ASN A 53 31.23 -2.18 9.36
C ASN A 53 29.90 -1.98 10.11
N LEU A 54 29.13 -0.98 9.69
CA LEU A 54 27.79 -0.74 10.24
C LEU A 54 26.75 -1.66 9.62
N ASP A 55 25.67 -1.89 10.36
CA ASP A 55 24.58 -2.79 9.95
C ASP A 55 23.55 -2.11 9.04
N TYR A 56 23.39 -0.78 9.17
CA TYR A 56 22.43 -0.01 8.40
C TYR A 56 22.73 1.48 8.36
N VAL A 57 22.14 2.15 7.37
CA VAL A 57 21.94 3.61 7.36
C VAL A 57 20.44 3.89 7.40
N GLY A 58 20.02 4.88 8.17
CA GLY A 58 18.62 5.28 8.23
C GLY A 58 18.42 6.79 8.28
N ALA A 59 17.17 7.20 8.11
CA ALA A 59 16.78 8.61 8.18
C ALA A 59 15.35 8.74 8.73
N SER A 60 15.02 9.91 9.26
CA SER A 60 13.65 10.25 9.62
C SER A 60 13.33 11.66 9.19
N PHE A 61 12.17 11.84 8.54
CA PHE A 61 11.78 13.08 7.88
C PHE A 61 10.25 13.17 7.77
N GLY A 62 9.74 14.35 7.45
CA GLY A 62 8.32 14.58 7.20
C GLY A 62 7.83 13.90 5.92
N ALA A 63 6.70 13.19 6.01
CA ALA A 63 6.25 12.26 5.00
C ALA A 63 5.62 12.99 3.79
N THR A 64 6.46 13.32 2.82
CA THR A 64 6.05 13.83 1.50
C THR A 64 6.35 12.82 0.40
N SER A 65 5.54 12.82 -0.67
CA SER A 65 5.71 11.89 -1.79
C SER A 65 7.08 12.10 -2.48
N LYS A 66 7.54 13.35 -2.61
CA LYS A 66 8.87 13.66 -3.18
C LYS A 66 9.99 13.04 -2.36
N LEU A 67 9.97 13.20 -1.03
CA LEU A 67 11.02 12.64 -0.17
C LEU A 67 10.95 11.11 -0.12
N ILE A 68 9.76 10.52 0.05
CA ILE A 68 9.60 9.05 0.03
C ILE A 68 10.22 8.47 -1.24
N ARG A 69 9.88 9.00 -2.42
CA ARG A 69 10.42 8.52 -3.70
C ARG A 69 11.94 8.70 -3.80
N PHE A 70 12.48 9.81 -3.31
CA PHE A 70 13.93 10.00 -3.25
C PHE A 70 14.60 8.89 -2.44
N TRP A 71 14.10 8.61 -1.23
CA TRP A 71 14.68 7.56 -0.37
C TRP A 71 14.51 6.15 -0.96
N LEU A 72 13.32 5.84 -1.51
CA LEU A 72 13.06 4.57 -2.19
C LEU A 72 14.01 4.36 -3.38
N LYS A 73 14.21 5.39 -4.23
CA LYS A 73 15.14 5.34 -5.38
C LYS A 73 16.58 5.04 -4.95
N ASN A 74 16.98 5.46 -3.75
CA ASN A 74 18.31 5.19 -3.19
C ASN A 74 18.38 3.87 -2.40
N GLY A 75 17.32 3.06 -2.42
CA GLY A 75 17.27 1.74 -1.77
C GLY A 75 16.95 1.76 -0.28
N PHE A 76 16.44 2.88 0.25
CA PHE A 76 15.97 2.97 1.63
C PHE A 76 14.50 2.59 1.70
N LEU A 77 14.13 1.72 2.63
CA LEU A 77 12.77 1.22 2.78
C LEU A 77 12.09 1.81 4.02
N PRO A 78 10.80 2.21 3.94
CA PRO A 78 10.03 2.68 5.09
C PRO A 78 9.84 1.58 6.12
N MET A 79 10.17 1.87 7.38
CA MET A 79 10.06 0.94 8.50
C MET A 79 9.05 1.39 9.55
N HIS A 80 8.74 2.67 9.57
CA HIS A 80 7.82 3.25 10.54
C HIS A 80 7.27 4.57 10.05
N ILE A 81 6.08 4.91 10.52
CA ILE A 81 5.49 6.22 10.40
C ILE A 81 4.81 6.57 11.72
N SER A 82 4.95 7.82 12.17
CA SER A 82 4.25 8.29 13.37
C SER A 82 2.74 8.31 13.12
N THR A 83 1.96 8.05 14.16
CA THR A 83 0.47 8.17 14.11
C THR A 83 -0.02 9.56 14.49
N THR A 84 0.89 10.43 14.94
CA THR A 84 0.62 11.84 15.20
C THR A 84 1.44 12.70 14.25
N ARG A 85 0.88 13.86 13.89
CA ARG A 85 1.60 14.90 13.14
C ARG A 85 2.59 15.58 14.07
N ASN A 86 3.69 16.06 13.51
CA ASN A 86 4.60 16.93 14.24
C ASN A 86 3.94 18.30 14.43
N ASP A 87 4.05 18.88 15.63
CA ASP A 87 3.38 20.13 16.00
C ASP A 87 3.84 21.34 15.16
N VAL A 88 5.04 21.29 14.59
CA VAL A 88 5.61 22.39 13.79
C VAL A 88 5.34 22.19 12.30
N SER A 89 5.62 21.00 11.77
CA SER A 89 5.49 20.76 10.32
C SER A 89 4.08 20.33 9.89
N ALA A 90 3.21 19.96 10.82
CA ALA A 90 1.92 19.31 10.56
C ALA A 90 2.01 18.04 9.70
N GLU A 91 3.20 17.47 9.52
CA GLU A 91 3.45 16.25 8.75
C GLU A 91 3.63 15.04 9.68
N PHE A 92 3.27 13.86 9.18
CA PHE A 92 3.65 12.60 9.80
C PHE A 92 5.14 12.35 9.58
N SER A 93 5.85 11.82 10.58
CA SER A 93 7.26 11.50 10.44
C SER A 93 7.42 10.07 9.97
N VAL A 94 8.11 9.85 8.85
CA VAL A 94 8.49 8.52 8.37
C VAL A 94 9.93 8.22 8.75
N THR A 95 10.23 6.96 9.09
CA THR A 95 11.59 6.46 9.27
C THR A 95 11.87 5.43 8.18
N VAL A 96 12.98 5.61 7.48
CA VAL A 96 13.47 4.70 6.43
C VAL A 96 14.82 4.12 6.81
N MET A 97 15.14 2.93 6.30
CA MET A 97 16.42 2.26 6.54
C MET A 97 16.90 1.52 5.29
N LYS A 98 18.21 1.46 5.11
CA LYS A 98 18.89 0.62 4.13
C LYS A 98 19.84 -0.31 4.88
N PRO A 99 19.72 -1.65 4.69
CA PRO A 99 20.61 -2.59 5.34
C PRO A 99 21.97 -2.58 4.66
N LEU A 100 23.03 -2.77 5.44
CA LEU A 100 24.41 -2.92 4.98
C LEU A 100 24.97 -4.31 5.32
N SER A 101 24.52 -4.93 6.42
CA SER A 101 24.90 -6.29 6.78
C SER A 101 23.83 -7.31 6.37
N LYS A 102 24.26 -8.53 6.00
CA LYS A 102 23.36 -9.64 5.65
C LYS A 102 22.43 -10.03 6.79
N ASP A 103 22.90 -9.92 8.02
CA ASP A 103 22.11 -10.23 9.22
C ASP A 103 21.02 -9.21 9.43
N PHE A 104 21.32 -7.91 9.28
CA PHE A 104 20.30 -6.88 9.40
C PHE A 104 19.34 -6.88 8.20
N GLU A 105 19.78 -7.25 7.00
CA GLU A 105 18.90 -7.41 5.84
C GLU A 105 17.77 -8.43 6.11
N LYS A 106 18.08 -9.57 6.73
CA LYS A 106 17.08 -10.58 7.12
C LYS A 106 16.09 -10.04 8.14
N GLU A 107 16.58 -9.33 9.15
CA GLU A 107 15.73 -8.67 10.14
C GLU A 107 14.85 -7.59 9.50
N LEU A 108 15.40 -6.79 8.59
CA LEU A 108 14.68 -5.74 7.89
C LEU A 108 13.51 -6.30 7.08
N LYS A 109 13.68 -7.45 6.41
CA LYS A 109 12.58 -8.16 5.71
C LYS A 109 11.44 -8.52 6.68
N THR A 110 11.78 -9.04 7.85
CA THR A 110 10.79 -9.38 8.90
C THR A 110 10.09 -8.15 9.46
N LEU A 111 10.85 -7.09 9.75
CA LEU A 111 10.35 -5.82 10.24
C LEU A 111 9.44 -5.14 9.21
N ARG A 112 9.79 -5.20 7.91
CA ARG A 112 8.99 -4.68 6.80
C ARG A 112 7.64 -5.36 6.73
N LYS A 113 7.61 -6.70 6.75
CA LYS A 113 6.36 -7.48 6.75
C LYS A 113 5.43 -7.07 7.90
N ARG A 114 5.96 -6.96 9.11
CA ARG A 114 5.18 -6.53 10.29
C ARG A 114 4.74 -5.06 10.20
N PHE A 115 5.59 -4.18 9.68
CA PHE A 115 5.26 -2.78 9.45
C PHE A 115 4.10 -2.63 8.47
N MET A 116 4.17 -3.29 7.31
CA MET A 116 3.16 -3.13 6.26
C MET A 116 1.77 -3.57 6.71
N ARG A 117 1.67 -4.69 7.43
CA ARG A 117 0.41 -5.15 8.05
C ARG A 117 -0.14 -4.10 9.02
N ARG A 118 0.70 -3.60 9.91
CA ARG A 118 0.30 -2.57 10.90
C ARG A 118 -0.07 -1.24 10.26
N PHE A 119 0.70 -0.82 9.26
CA PHE A 119 0.48 0.41 8.51
C PHE A 119 -0.88 0.42 7.83
N MET A 120 -1.30 -0.69 7.22
CA MET A 120 -2.64 -0.79 6.64
C MET A 120 -3.76 -0.67 7.68
N TYR A 121 -3.60 -1.25 8.88
CA TYR A 121 -4.56 -1.01 9.96
C TYR A 121 -4.60 0.46 10.40
N TRP A 122 -3.45 1.13 10.41
CA TRP A 122 -3.41 2.56 10.73
C TRP A 122 -4.05 3.43 9.66
N LEU A 123 -3.99 3.05 8.39
CA LEU A 123 -4.61 3.81 7.30
C LEU A 123 -6.14 3.92 7.43
N PHE A 124 -6.78 3.04 8.20
CA PHE A 124 -8.22 3.11 8.46
C PHE A 124 -8.60 4.26 9.40
N GLU A 125 -7.82 4.51 10.45
CA GLU A 125 -8.17 5.48 11.50
C GLU A 125 -6.99 6.42 11.84
N PRO A 126 -5.91 6.00 12.53
CA PRO A 126 -4.83 6.92 12.92
C PRO A 126 -4.18 7.70 11.77
N LEU A 127 -4.17 7.11 10.57
CA LEU A 127 -3.56 7.64 9.35
C LEU A 127 -4.58 7.77 8.21
N ARG A 128 -5.88 7.87 8.54
CA ARG A 128 -6.93 8.07 7.55
C ARG A 128 -6.70 9.30 6.67
N ASP A 129 -6.18 10.36 7.30
CA ASP A 129 -5.87 11.65 6.66
C ASP A 129 -4.42 11.76 6.15
N LEU A 130 -3.67 10.66 6.17
CA LEU A 130 -2.38 10.61 5.47
C LEU A 130 -2.61 10.87 3.98
N ASN A 131 -1.73 11.67 3.38
CA ASN A 131 -1.77 11.94 1.95
C ASN A 131 -1.76 10.61 1.17
N SER A 132 -2.76 10.40 0.33
CA SER A 132 -2.96 9.10 -0.35
C SER A 132 -1.82 8.75 -1.32
N LYS A 133 -1.10 9.75 -1.86
CA LYS A 133 0.12 9.52 -2.67
C LYS A 133 1.26 8.97 -1.80
N VAL A 134 1.44 9.52 -0.59
CA VAL A 134 2.43 9.02 0.38
C VAL A 134 2.10 7.61 0.83
N ALA A 135 0.83 7.36 1.18
CA ALA A 135 0.37 6.04 1.57
C ALA A 135 0.60 5.03 0.44
N LEU A 136 0.23 5.37 -0.81
CA LEU A 136 0.45 4.48 -1.94
C LEU A 136 1.94 4.26 -2.24
N ASP A 137 2.78 5.29 -2.18
CA ASP A 137 4.22 5.14 -2.40
C ASP A 137 4.86 4.19 -1.36
N ILE A 138 4.38 4.18 -0.10
CA ILE A 138 4.81 3.22 0.93
C ILE A 138 4.28 1.81 0.64
N LEU A 139 3.01 1.67 0.23
CA LEU A 139 2.40 0.37 -0.10
C LEU A 139 3.05 -0.28 -1.32
N ASP A 140 3.32 0.50 -2.37
CA ASP A 140 3.96 0.07 -3.61
C ASP A 140 5.45 -0.27 -3.39
N SER A 141 6.09 0.27 -2.34
CA SER A 141 7.48 -0.07 -2.02
C SER A 141 7.66 -1.44 -1.35
N TYR A 142 6.58 -2.15 -1.07
CA TYR A 142 6.63 -3.50 -0.52
C TYR A 142 6.46 -4.52 -1.62
N GLU A 143 7.43 -5.42 -1.75
CA GLU A 143 7.39 -6.49 -2.76
C GLU A 143 6.23 -7.45 -2.53
N GLY A 144 5.73 -7.54 -1.30
CA GLY A 144 4.64 -8.44 -0.95
C GLY A 144 5.08 -9.88 -0.77
N GLU A 145 4.10 -10.75 -0.57
CA GLU A 145 4.25 -12.19 -0.36
C GLU A 145 3.44 -12.95 -1.41
N ASN A 146 3.79 -14.20 -1.71
CA ASN A 146 2.94 -15.06 -2.51
C ASN A 146 1.76 -15.55 -1.64
N ILE A 147 0.71 -14.75 -1.57
CA ILE A 147 -0.49 -15.01 -0.80
C ILE A 147 -1.73 -14.83 -1.68
N ASP A 148 -2.80 -15.48 -1.28
CA ASP A 148 -4.13 -15.30 -1.86
C ASP A 148 -4.87 -14.10 -1.23
N LEU A 149 -5.99 -13.67 -1.83
CA LEU A 149 -6.88 -12.64 -1.29
C LEU A 149 -7.63 -13.12 -0.04
N GLY A 150 -7.57 -14.41 0.29
CA GLY A 150 -8.12 -15.00 1.50
C GLY A 150 -9.65 -15.00 1.53
N LEU A 151 -10.29 -14.93 0.37
CA LEU A 151 -11.73 -14.92 0.20
C LEU A 151 -12.28 -16.35 0.21
N ASP A 152 -13.42 -16.56 0.87
CA ASP A 152 -14.18 -17.81 0.76
C ASP A 152 -15.16 -17.80 -0.42
N LYS A 153 -15.83 -18.93 -0.65
CA LYS A 153 -16.76 -19.10 -1.78
C LYS A 153 -17.95 -18.14 -1.73
N GLU A 154 -18.48 -17.82 -0.56
CA GLU A 154 -19.60 -16.88 -0.41
C GLU A 154 -19.14 -15.46 -0.75
N GLU A 155 -18.00 -15.04 -0.18
CA GLU A 155 -17.40 -13.74 -0.43
C GLU A 155 -17.08 -13.54 -1.92
N ILE A 156 -16.53 -14.55 -2.59
CA ILE A 156 -16.27 -14.53 -4.04
C ILE A 156 -17.58 -14.32 -4.83
N ASN A 157 -18.63 -15.09 -4.53
CA ASN A 157 -19.92 -14.97 -5.22
C ASN A 157 -20.55 -13.59 -5.03
N ARG A 158 -20.49 -13.03 -3.81
CA ARG A 158 -20.97 -11.67 -3.53
C ARG A 158 -20.19 -10.62 -4.30
N LEU A 159 -18.86 -10.75 -4.39
CA LEU A 159 -18.04 -9.83 -5.16
C LEU A 159 -18.28 -9.94 -6.67
N LEU A 160 -18.51 -11.14 -7.21
CA LEU A 160 -18.87 -11.35 -8.61
C LEU A 160 -20.25 -10.76 -8.93
N ALA A 161 -21.25 -11.00 -8.09
CA ALA A 161 -22.57 -10.37 -8.22
C ALA A 161 -22.47 -8.83 -8.20
N TYR A 162 -21.61 -8.25 -7.37
CA TYR A 162 -21.33 -6.81 -7.41
C TYR A 162 -20.61 -6.38 -8.69
N ALA A 163 -19.59 -7.11 -9.14
CA ALA A 163 -18.81 -6.78 -10.32
C ALA A 163 -19.67 -6.77 -11.59
N PHE A 164 -20.60 -7.73 -11.71
CA PHE A 164 -21.53 -7.87 -12.84
C PHE A 164 -22.86 -7.13 -12.66
N ASP A 165 -23.00 -6.29 -11.63
CA ASP A 165 -24.18 -5.45 -11.38
C ASP A 165 -25.50 -6.23 -11.12
N VAL A 166 -25.40 -7.36 -10.40
CA VAL A 166 -26.50 -8.29 -10.12
C VAL A 166 -27.05 -8.05 -8.71
N GLY A 167 -27.77 -6.94 -8.54
CA GLY A 167 -28.55 -6.66 -7.32
C GLY A 167 -27.73 -6.39 -6.04
N LEU A 168 -26.40 -6.40 -6.10
CA LEU A 168 -25.53 -6.02 -4.99
C LEU A 168 -24.86 -4.67 -5.22
N THR A 169 -24.76 -3.89 -4.14
CA THR A 169 -24.15 -2.57 -4.16
C THR A 169 -22.80 -2.59 -3.47
N TYR A 170 -21.99 -1.56 -3.67
CA TYR A 170 -20.72 -1.42 -2.95
C TYR A 170 -20.88 -1.52 -1.41
N ARG A 171 -22.00 -1.03 -0.86
CA ARG A 171 -22.25 -1.05 0.59
C ARG A 171 -22.41 -2.48 1.12
N THR A 172 -23.08 -3.34 0.36
CA THR A 172 -23.39 -4.72 0.77
C THR A 172 -22.21 -5.67 0.63
N VAL A 173 -21.14 -5.27 -0.07
CA VAL A 173 -19.91 -6.07 -0.24
C VAL A 173 -18.66 -5.38 0.31
N LYS A 174 -18.84 -4.32 1.12
CA LYS A 174 -17.72 -3.50 1.62
C LYS A 174 -16.71 -4.29 2.45
N ASP A 175 -17.23 -5.23 3.24
CA ASP A 175 -16.49 -6.22 4.03
C ASP A 175 -15.57 -7.07 3.13
N CYS A 176 -16.14 -7.69 2.08
CA CYS A 176 -15.39 -8.50 1.13
C CYS A 176 -14.34 -7.65 0.39
N ILE A 177 -14.72 -6.47 -0.10
CA ILE A 177 -13.81 -5.55 -0.81
C ILE A 177 -12.68 -5.06 0.11
N PHE A 178 -12.95 -4.83 1.40
CA PHE A 178 -11.91 -4.45 2.37
C PHE A 178 -10.88 -5.56 2.53
N LYS A 179 -11.34 -6.80 2.79
CA LYS A 179 -10.50 -7.99 2.94
C LYS A 179 -9.65 -8.24 1.69
N MET A 180 -10.30 -8.20 0.52
CA MET A 180 -9.65 -8.29 -0.80
C MET A 180 -8.56 -7.23 -0.97
N SER A 181 -8.88 -5.96 -0.71
CA SER A 181 -7.92 -4.85 -0.88
C SER A 181 -6.73 -4.97 0.06
N TYR A 182 -6.98 -5.37 1.32
CA TYR A 182 -5.94 -5.54 2.33
C TYR A 182 -4.94 -6.64 1.92
N ASN A 183 -5.45 -7.81 1.51
CA ASN A 183 -4.60 -8.92 1.09
C ASN A 183 -3.93 -8.65 -0.27
N PHE A 184 -4.60 -7.95 -1.19
CA PHE A 184 -4.00 -7.49 -2.45
C PHE A 184 -2.73 -6.64 -2.20
N PHE A 185 -2.78 -5.67 -1.27
CA PHE A 185 -1.60 -4.83 -0.95
C PHE A 185 -0.48 -5.58 -0.21
N LEU A 186 -0.76 -6.75 0.36
CA LEU A 186 0.26 -7.65 0.91
C LEU A 186 0.78 -8.67 -0.10
N SER A 187 0.06 -8.89 -1.21
CA SER A 187 0.47 -9.81 -2.26
C SER A 187 1.63 -9.26 -3.10
N ASN A 188 2.34 -10.15 -3.78
CA ASN A 188 3.36 -9.82 -4.78
C ASN A 188 2.79 -9.55 -6.19
N ARG A 189 1.45 -9.55 -6.36
CA ARG A 189 0.79 -9.39 -7.67
C ARG A 189 0.24 -7.98 -7.92
N LYS A 190 0.86 -6.96 -7.34
CA LYS A 190 0.37 -5.55 -7.43
C LYS A 190 0.35 -4.98 -8.84
N ASN A 191 1.15 -5.53 -9.75
CA ASN A 191 1.28 -5.07 -11.13
C ASN A 191 0.03 -5.37 -11.99
N VAL A 192 -0.88 -6.21 -11.50
CA VAL A 192 -2.18 -6.52 -12.13
C VAL A 192 -3.06 -5.26 -12.26
N LEU A 193 -2.85 -4.30 -11.36
CA LEU A 193 -3.55 -3.02 -11.36
C LEU A 193 -2.59 -1.88 -11.70
N SER A 194 -3.08 -0.89 -12.44
CA SER A 194 -2.39 0.38 -12.65
C SER A 194 -2.27 1.16 -11.33
N ARG A 195 -1.37 2.15 -11.29
CA ARG A 195 -1.20 3.00 -10.10
C ARG A 195 -2.49 3.74 -9.72
N SER A 196 -3.28 4.18 -10.68
CA SER A 196 -4.57 4.84 -10.44
C SER A 196 -5.61 3.89 -9.86
N GLU A 197 -5.65 2.63 -10.33
CA GLU A 197 -6.54 1.60 -9.78
C GLU A 197 -6.13 1.20 -8.36
N ARG A 198 -4.82 1.09 -8.09
CA ARG A 198 -4.33 0.90 -6.71
C ARG A 198 -4.66 2.10 -5.82
N MET A 199 -4.60 3.32 -6.35
CA MET A 199 -5.05 4.52 -5.61
C MET A 199 -6.54 4.43 -5.25
N LEU A 200 -7.39 4.00 -6.18
CA LEU A 200 -8.82 3.80 -5.92
C LEU A 200 -9.05 2.79 -4.80
N LEU A 201 -8.40 1.61 -4.85
CA LEU A 201 -8.51 0.61 -3.79
C LEU A 201 -8.05 1.15 -2.43
N LEU A 202 -6.89 1.80 -2.39
CA LEU A 202 -6.35 2.39 -1.17
C LEU A 202 -7.33 3.42 -0.56
N VAL A 203 -7.71 4.42 -1.35
CA VAL A 203 -8.48 5.57 -0.87
C VAL A 203 -9.88 5.15 -0.43
N LYS A 204 -10.54 4.36 -1.27
CA LYS A 204 -11.93 3.99 -1.04
C LYS A 204 -12.07 2.88 -0.01
N ASN A 205 -11.18 1.89 -0.04
CA ASN A 205 -11.36 0.67 0.74
C ASN A 205 -10.53 0.62 2.00
N ILE A 206 -9.30 1.12 2.00
CA ILE A 206 -8.39 1.06 3.15
C ILE A 206 -8.48 2.35 3.99
N GLN A 207 -8.44 3.52 3.36
CA GLN A 207 -8.64 4.82 4.03
C GLN A 207 -10.12 5.18 4.23
N CYS A 208 -11.03 4.34 3.72
CA CYS A 208 -12.48 4.49 3.90
C CYS A 208 -13.01 5.90 3.59
N LYS A 209 -12.48 6.57 2.55
CA LYS A 209 -12.97 7.90 2.14
C LYS A 209 -14.31 7.80 1.40
N SER A 210 -15.06 8.91 1.34
CA SER A 210 -16.31 9.00 0.56
C SER A 210 -16.04 8.82 -0.94
N TRP A 211 -17.08 8.55 -1.73
CA TRP A 211 -16.94 8.50 -3.19
C TRP A 211 -16.52 9.86 -3.76
N GLU A 212 -17.18 10.94 -3.36
CA GLU A 212 -16.79 12.33 -3.66
C GLU A 212 -15.29 12.58 -3.43
N ARG A 213 -14.80 12.34 -2.20
CA ARG A 213 -13.38 12.56 -1.89
C ARG A 213 -12.45 11.64 -2.67
N THR A 214 -12.91 10.44 -3.00
CA THR A 214 -12.16 9.50 -3.84
C THR A 214 -12.03 10.04 -5.26
N ALA A 215 -13.13 10.51 -5.84
CA ALA A 215 -13.20 11.08 -7.17
C ALA A 215 -12.29 12.33 -7.29
N GLU A 216 -12.32 13.22 -6.29
CA GLU A 216 -11.41 14.36 -6.19
C GLU A 216 -9.93 13.96 -6.19
N ILE A 217 -9.55 12.94 -5.39
CA ILE A 217 -8.15 12.50 -5.30
C ILE A 217 -7.67 11.86 -6.60
N LEU A 218 -8.57 11.19 -7.32
CA LEU A 218 -8.29 10.55 -8.61
C LEU A 218 -8.45 11.49 -9.81
N ASP A 219 -8.92 12.73 -9.61
CA ASP A 219 -9.19 13.69 -10.67
C ASP A 219 -10.18 13.14 -11.72
N THR A 220 -11.30 12.60 -11.22
CA THR A 220 -12.37 11.98 -12.03
C THR A 220 -13.73 12.17 -11.34
N ASP A 221 -14.82 11.67 -11.91
CA ASP A 221 -16.15 11.61 -11.29
C ASP A 221 -16.45 10.29 -10.54
N GLU A 222 -17.48 10.32 -9.68
CA GLU A 222 -17.88 9.18 -8.86
C GLU A 222 -18.32 7.95 -9.67
N GLU A 223 -19.03 8.15 -10.78
CA GLU A 223 -19.53 7.05 -11.60
C GLU A 223 -18.39 6.29 -12.26
N ARG A 224 -17.40 7.02 -12.79
CA ARG A 224 -16.15 6.40 -13.27
C ARG A 224 -15.41 5.65 -12.17
N CYS A 225 -15.35 6.19 -10.94
CA CYS A 225 -14.77 5.45 -9.81
C CYS A 225 -15.53 4.16 -9.50
N LYS A 226 -16.86 4.16 -9.52
CA LYS A 226 -17.69 2.96 -9.27
C LYS A 226 -17.50 1.91 -10.36
N ILE A 227 -17.51 2.32 -11.63
CA ILE A 227 -17.25 1.44 -12.79
C ILE A 227 -15.85 0.84 -12.69
N MET A 228 -14.83 1.66 -12.39
CA MET A 228 -13.46 1.21 -12.21
C MET A 228 -13.35 0.23 -11.03
N MET A 229 -14.03 0.47 -9.91
CA MET A 229 -14.06 -0.46 -8.77
C MET A 229 -14.59 -1.84 -9.16
N ARG A 230 -15.69 -1.91 -9.94
CA ARG A 230 -16.25 -3.18 -10.43
C ARG A 230 -15.25 -3.95 -11.30
N ARG A 231 -14.63 -3.27 -12.27
CA ARG A 231 -13.59 -3.85 -13.13
C ARG A 231 -12.35 -4.33 -12.36
N ILE A 232 -11.98 -3.62 -11.29
CA ILE A 232 -10.88 -4.05 -10.41
C ILE A 232 -11.26 -5.34 -9.68
N VAL A 233 -12.46 -5.41 -9.09
CA VAL A 233 -12.93 -6.60 -8.38
C VAL A 233 -12.93 -7.82 -9.31
N GLU A 234 -13.51 -7.70 -10.50
CA GLU A 234 -13.53 -8.76 -11.51
C GLU A 234 -12.12 -9.26 -11.83
N ARG A 235 -11.20 -8.34 -12.15
CA ARG A 235 -9.81 -8.67 -12.52
C ARG A 235 -9.04 -9.34 -11.39
N LEU A 236 -9.24 -8.88 -10.16
CA LEU A 236 -8.58 -9.47 -9.00
C LEU A 236 -9.11 -10.87 -8.69
N ILE A 237 -10.41 -11.10 -8.80
CA ILE A 237 -10.96 -12.46 -8.61
C ILE A 237 -10.41 -13.40 -9.68
N PHE A 238 -10.42 -12.97 -10.93
CA PHE A 238 -9.89 -13.77 -12.04
C PHE A 238 -8.41 -14.09 -11.87
N GLU A 239 -7.59 -13.11 -11.49
CA GLU A 239 -6.14 -13.29 -11.33
C GLU A 239 -5.78 -14.23 -10.17
N PHE A 240 -6.53 -14.18 -9.06
CA PHE A 240 -6.18 -14.92 -7.84
C PHE A 240 -6.85 -16.29 -7.74
N TYR A 241 -8.08 -16.43 -8.26
CA TYR A 241 -8.89 -17.64 -8.13
C TYR A 241 -9.20 -18.34 -9.45
N GLY A 242 -8.70 -17.81 -10.57
CA GLY A 242 -9.12 -18.14 -11.94
C GLY A 242 -9.15 -19.60 -12.34
N ASP A 243 -10.18 -20.32 -11.91
CA ASP A 243 -10.78 -21.38 -12.72
C ASP A 243 -11.87 -20.72 -13.57
N ARG A 244 -11.53 -20.44 -14.84
CA ARG A 244 -12.40 -19.73 -15.79
C ARG A 244 -13.79 -20.31 -15.85
N ASN A 245 -13.93 -21.63 -15.64
CA ASN A 245 -15.21 -22.32 -15.73
C ASN A 245 -16.18 -21.94 -14.62
N GLU A 246 -15.76 -21.79 -13.36
CA GLU A 246 -16.69 -21.42 -12.27
C GLU A 246 -17.15 -19.96 -12.41
N VAL A 247 -16.25 -19.07 -12.84
CA VAL A 247 -16.59 -17.66 -13.10
C VAL A 247 -17.47 -17.53 -14.34
N LEU A 248 -17.19 -18.29 -15.41
CA LEU A 248 -18.02 -18.35 -16.62
C LEU A 248 -19.40 -18.95 -16.33
N GLU A 249 -19.49 -20.05 -15.59
CA GLU A 249 -20.75 -20.65 -15.16
C GLU A 249 -21.57 -19.68 -14.30
N PHE A 250 -20.91 -18.92 -13.41
CA PHE A 250 -21.57 -17.88 -12.65
C PHE A 250 -22.06 -16.75 -13.57
N GLN A 251 -21.24 -16.31 -14.51
CA GLN A 251 -21.60 -15.30 -15.50
C GLN A 251 -22.78 -15.75 -16.37
N GLU A 252 -22.81 -17.00 -16.82
CA GLU A 252 -23.93 -17.59 -17.57
C GLU A 252 -25.20 -17.66 -16.73
N LYS A 253 -25.11 -18.09 -15.46
CA LYS A 253 -26.25 -18.07 -14.53
C LYS A 253 -26.79 -16.68 -14.30
N VAL A 254 -25.90 -15.70 -14.12
CA VAL A 254 -26.26 -14.29 -13.98
C VAL A 254 -27.00 -13.78 -15.22
N GLN A 255 -26.47 -14.05 -16.42
CA GLN A 255 -27.09 -13.62 -17.68
C GLN A 255 -28.49 -14.23 -17.86
N ARG A 256 -28.70 -15.49 -17.47
CA ARG A 256 -30.04 -16.10 -17.45
C ARG A 256 -31.00 -15.37 -16.51
N ILE A 257 -30.59 -15.10 -15.28
CA ILE A 257 -31.42 -14.38 -14.29
C ILE A 257 -31.78 -12.97 -14.77
N LEU A 258 -30.85 -12.27 -15.41
CA LEU A 258 -31.11 -10.94 -15.97
C LEU A 258 -32.06 -11.00 -17.17
N ALA A 259 -31.93 -12.01 -18.04
CA ALA A 259 -32.83 -12.23 -19.17
C ALA A 259 -34.27 -12.57 -18.71
N GLU A 260 -34.42 -13.46 -17.74
CA GLU A 260 -35.72 -13.82 -17.14
C GLU A 260 -36.42 -12.60 -16.52
N ARG A 261 -35.67 -11.74 -15.82
CA ARG A 261 -36.22 -10.49 -15.27
C ARG A 261 -36.66 -9.47 -16.32
N GLN A 262 -36.05 -9.49 -17.50
CA GLN A 262 -36.42 -8.60 -18.60
C GLN A 262 -37.73 -9.06 -19.24
N GLU A 263 -37.90 -10.38 -19.42
CA GLU A 263 -39.13 -10.99 -19.95
C GLU A 263 -40.36 -10.75 -19.03
N ASP A 264 -40.19 -10.82 -17.71
CA ASP A 264 -41.26 -10.53 -16.73
C ASP A 264 -41.68 -9.04 -16.68
N ILE A 265 -40.83 -8.12 -17.15
CA ILE A 265 -41.14 -6.67 -17.19
C ILE A 265 -41.87 -6.32 -18.50
N ASP A 266 -41.61 -7.07 -19.57
CA ASP A 266 -42.19 -6.85 -20.90
C ASP A 266 -43.51 -7.61 -21.14
N SER A 267 -43.96 -8.45 -20.18
CA SER A 267 -45.24 -9.19 -20.16
C SER A 267 -46.32 -8.53 -19.31
#